data_AF-A0AAV4ZRW9-F1
#
_entry.id   AF-A0AAV4ZRW9-F1
#
_cell.length_a   1.000
_cell.length_b   1.000
_cell.length_c   1.000
_cell.angle_alpha   90.00
_cell.angle_beta   90.00
_cell.angle_gamma   90.00
#
_symmetry.space_group_name_H-M   'P 1'
#
loop_
_entity.id
_entity.type
_entity.pdbx_description
1 polymer ?
#
loop_
_entity_poly.entity_id
_entity_poly.type
_entity_poly.pdbx_seq_one_letter_code
_entity_poly.pdbx_strand_id
1 'polypeptide(L)'
;MPLDFATLLDAETRRRLDLTRSEVERCFGLADRWLAREIASAARRIRASVPEMASPASGGDAYTKHVLWCVVPELARRLGEPLLPNESVDMRLRASEGDELRDHVGICLANVGRVRLMRDVPAELRDVLHLLLHEPANGSPIAMALDRIAPPAPDADDRLARGIREISRRRGHDEVSAWHPGLQGSPPEPASRAPGP
;
A
#
# COMPACT_ATOMS: atom_id res chain seq x y z
N MET A 1 -34.72 2.86 -6.24
CA MET A 1 -33.77 3.99 -6.20
C MET A 1 -32.41 3.44 -5.82
N PRO A 2 -31.33 3.73 -6.57
CA PRO A 2 -29.99 3.42 -6.10
C PRO A 2 -29.72 4.19 -4.81
N LEU A 3 -29.26 3.50 -3.78
CA LEU A 3 -28.85 4.12 -2.52
C LEU A 3 -27.59 4.93 -2.79
N ASP A 4 -27.65 6.25 -2.61
CA ASP A 4 -26.45 7.09 -2.63
C ASP A 4 -25.71 6.95 -1.30
N PHE A 5 -24.74 6.05 -1.23
CA PHE A 5 -23.93 5.84 -0.03
C PHE A 5 -23.19 7.10 0.42
N ALA A 6 -22.97 8.09 -0.46
CA ALA A 6 -22.39 9.38 -0.06
C ALA A 6 -23.31 10.17 0.89
N THR A 7 -24.62 9.94 0.83
CA THR A 7 -25.60 10.51 1.77
C THR A 7 -25.64 9.79 3.12
N LEU A 8 -25.10 8.57 3.20
CA LEU A 8 -25.03 7.78 4.44
C LEU A 8 -23.79 8.08 5.28
N LEU A 9 -22.79 8.77 4.72
CA LEU A 9 -21.57 9.15 5.40
C LEU A 9 -21.69 10.57 5.97
N ASP A 10 -21.25 10.76 7.21
CA ASP A 10 -21.09 12.11 7.76
C ASP A 10 -20.05 12.92 6.96
N ALA A 11 -20.10 14.24 7.11
CA ALA A 11 -19.23 15.15 6.36
C ALA A 11 -17.74 14.94 6.66
N GLU A 12 -17.42 14.54 7.89
CA GLU A 12 -16.04 14.30 8.32
C GLU A 12 -15.46 13.05 7.67
N THR A 13 -16.24 11.97 7.61
CA THR A 13 -15.86 10.72 6.96
C THR A 13 -15.65 10.92 5.47
N ARG A 14 -16.54 11.68 4.81
CA ARG A 14 -16.35 12.06 3.40
C ARG A 14 -15.06 12.83 3.19
N ARG A 15 -14.82 13.86 4.00
CA ARG A 15 -13.59 14.64 3.93
C ARG A 15 -12.34 13.77 4.13
N ARG A 16 -12.36 12.85 5.09
CA ARG A 16 -11.24 11.92 5.33
C ARG A 16 -10.98 10.98 4.15
N LEU A 17 -12.04 10.50 3.49
CA LEU A 17 -11.91 9.69 2.28
C LEU A 17 -11.32 10.50 1.12
N ASP A 18 -11.77 11.73 0.90
CA ASP A 18 -11.24 12.61 -0.16
C ASP A 18 -9.78 12.99 0.09
N LEU A 19 -9.40 13.25 1.35
CA LEU A 19 -8.02 13.48 1.74
C LEU A 19 -7.15 12.24 1.50
N THR A 20 -7.61 11.06 1.92
CA THR A 20 -6.90 9.80 1.68
C THR A 20 -6.70 9.58 0.18
N ARG A 21 -7.75 9.81 -0.63
CA ARG A 21 -7.71 9.70 -2.08
C ARG A 21 -6.62 10.59 -2.68
N SER A 22 -6.63 11.86 -2.30
CA SER A 22 -5.66 12.86 -2.75
C SER A 22 -4.23 12.49 -2.36
N GLU A 23 -4.03 11.98 -1.14
CA GLU A 23 -2.71 11.56 -0.66
C GLU A 23 -2.19 10.32 -1.39
N VAL A 24 -3.07 9.38 -1.74
CA VAL A 24 -2.73 8.20 -2.53
C VAL A 24 -2.28 8.63 -3.94
N GLU A 25 -3.02 9.50 -4.61
CA GLU A 25 -2.64 10.04 -5.92
C GLU A 25 -1.33 10.82 -5.86
N ARG A 26 -1.14 11.64 -4.81
CA ARG A 26 0.11 12.35 -4.55
C ARG A 26 1.27 11.36 -4.44
N CYS A 27 1.14 10.32 -3.62
CA CYS A 27 2.16 9.28 -3.46
C CYS A 27 2.51 8.62 -4.79
N PHE A 28 1.51 8.30 -5.62
CA PHE A 28 1.72 7.70 -6.93
C PHE A 28 2.55 8.61 -7.85
N GLY A 29 2.30 9.91 -7.82
CA GLY A 29 3.01 10.92 -8.63
C GLY A 29 4.40 11.31 -8.11
N LEU A 30 4.80 10.90 -6.91
CA LEU A 30 6.15 11.21 -6.39
C LEU A 30 7.23 10.52 -7.20
N ALA A 31 8.38 11.16 -7.40
CA ALA A 31 9.57 10.47 -7.89
C ALA A 31 10.11 9.47 -6.83
N ASP A 32 10.89 8.48 -7.26
CA ASP A 32 11.32 7.32 -6.46
C ASP A 32 11.89 7.69 -5.10
N ARG A 33 12.88 8.60 -5.09
CA ARG A 33 13.50 9.08 -3.85
C ARG A 33 12.51 9.72 -2.89
N TRP A 34 11.51 10.43 -3.40
CA TRP A 34 10.51 11.09 -2.56
C TRP A 34 9.51 10.09 -2.01
N LEU A 35 9.04 9.13 -2.82
CA LEU A 35 8.21 8.05 -2.33
C LEU A 35 8.95 7.22 -1.26
N ALA A 36 10.22 6.88 -1.51
CA ALA A 36 11.08 6.16 -0.58
C ALA A 36 11.17 6.87 0.78
N ARG A 37 11.44 8.18 0.75
CA ARG A 37 11.51 9.00 1.96
C ARG A 37 10.18 9.08 2.70
N GLU A 38 9.07 9.21 1.98
CA GLU A 38 7.73 9.26 2.59
C GLU A 38 7.41 7.96 3.33
N ILE A 39 7.55 6.80 2.68
CA ILE A 39 7.24 5.52 3.31
C ILE A 39 8.20 5.21 4.48
N ALA A 40 9.48 5.52 4.33
CA ALA A 40 10.47 5.29 5.39
C ALA A 40 10.23 6.21 6.60
N SER A 41 9.96 7.50 6.35
CA SER A 41 9.63 8.47 7.40
C SER A 41 8.36 8.07 8.16
N ALA A 42 7.31 7.65 7.45
CA ALA A 42 6.08 7.16 8.06
C ALA A 42 6.35 5.95 8.96
N ALA A 43 7.04 4.93 8.45
CA ALA A 43 7.37 3.73 9.24
C ALA A 43 8.21 4.07 10.48
N ARG A 44 9.24 4.92 10.33
CA ARG A 44 10.11 5.36 11.44
C ARG A 44 9.30 6.08 12.53
N ARG A 45 8.41 7.01 12.15
CA ARG A 45 7.52 7.74 13.08
C ARG A 45 6.60 6.78 13.83
N ILE A 46 5.98 5.82 13.13
CA ILE A 46 5.10 4.81 13.74
C ILE A 46 5.89 3.98 14.76
N ARG A 47 7.07 3.44 14.39
CA ARG A 47 7.94 2.65 15.27
C ARG A 47 8.37 3.43 16.52
N ALA A 48 8.70 4.70 16.36
CA ALA A 48 9.09 5.56 17.48
C ALA A 48 7.92 5.87 18.45
N SER A 49 6.69 5.82 17.95
CA SER A 49 5.48 6.18 18.71
C SER A 49 4.84 5.02 19.49
N VAL A 50 5.17 3.77 19.13
CA VAL A 50 4.58 2.56 19.74
C VAL A 50 5.69 1.75 20.42
N PRO A 51 5.71 1.65 21.75
CA PRO A 51 6.75 0.91 22.48
C PRO A 51 6.94 -0.53 22.01
N GLU A 52 5.85 -1.24 21.72
CA GLU A 52 5.89 -2.61 21.21
C GLU A 52 6.59 -2.71 19.86
N MET A 53 6.62 -1.64 19.06
CA MET A 53 7.27 -1.58 17.74
C MET A 53 8.70 -1.05 17.80
N ALA A 54 9.22 -0.71 18.99
CA ALA A 54 10.56 -0.12 19.14
C ALA A 54 11.72 -1.08 18.81
N SER A 55 11.45 -2.38 18.72
CA SER A 55 12.44 -3.39 18.35
C SER A 55 11.89 -4.34 17.27
N PRO A 56 12.74 -4.77 16.31
CA PRO A 56 12.35 -5.76 15.30
C PRO A 56 12.00 -7.13 15.90
N ALA A 57 12.44 -7.43 17.14
CA ALA A 57 12.20 -8.72 17.79
C ALA A 57 11.04 -8.68 18.81
N SER A 58 10.34 -9.82 18.92
CA SER A 58 9.36 -10.28 19.93
C SER A 58 7.85 -10.03 19.70
N GLY A 59 7.04 -11.09 19.86
CA GLY A 59 5.58 -11.05 20.05
C GLY A 59 4.70 -11.23 18.79
N GLY A 60 3.42 -11.57 19.00
CA GLY A 60 2.43 -12.01 17.99
C GLY A 60 2.11 -11.07 16.82
N ASP A 61 2.80 -9.93 16.68
CA ASP A 61 2.64 -8.98 15.57
C ASP A 61 3.83 -9.05 14.60
N ALA A 62 4.31 -10.27 14.33
CA ALA A 62 5.54 -10.52 13.57
C ALA A 62 5.52 -9.85 12.18
N TYR A 63 4.41 -9.96 11.43
CA TYR A 63 4.31 -9.34 10.10
C TYR A 63 4.26 -7.81 10.15
N THR A 64 3.55 -7.22 11.12
CA THR A 64 3.50 -5.76 11.27
C THR A 64 4.89 -5.21 11.56
N LYS A 65 5.62 -5.83 12.50
CA LYS A 65 7.02 -5.48 12.79
C LYS A 65 7.90 -5.68 11.57
N HIS A 66 7.75 -6.81 10.87
CA HIS A 66 8.51 -7.10 9.66
C HIS A 66 8.29 -6.07 8.57
N VAL A 67 7.04 -5.62 8.38
CA VAL A 67 6.73 -4.58 7.40
C VAL A 67 7.42 -3.28 7.77
N LEU A 68 7.33 -2.86 9.02
CA LEU A 68 7.87 -1.57 9.47
C LEU A 68 9.41 -1.57 9.60
N TRP A 69 10.03 -2.67 10.01
CA TRP A 69 11.48 -2.77 10.23
C TRP A 69 12.26 -3.33 9.04
N CYS A 70 11.65 -4.17 8.20
CA CYS A 70 12.34 -4.86 7.12
C CYS A 70 11.81 -4.46 5.74
N VAL A 71 10.51 -4.66 5.46
CA VAL A 71 9.94 -4.43 4.12
C VAL A 71 10.05 -2.96 3.70
N VAL A 72 9.48 -2.04 4.47
CA VAL A 72 9.46 -0.62 4.11
C VAL A 72 10.89 -0.06 3.97
N PRO A 73 11.82 -0.30 4.91
CA PRO A 73 13.19 0.17 4.73
C PRO A 73 13.90 -0.45 3.54
N GLU A 74 13.67 -1.74 3.23
CA GLU A 74 14.29 -2.37 2.07
C GLU A 74 13.79 -1.76 0.75
N LEU A 75 12.47 -1.56 0.61
CA LEU A 75 11.91 -0.90 -0.57
C LEU A 75 12.44 0.53 -0.70
N ALA A 76 12.47 1.27 0.40
CA ALA A 76 13.01 2.63 0.43
C ALA A 76 14.50 2.66 0.01
N ARG A 77 15.30 1.69 0.47
CA ARG A 77 16.71 1.53 0.07
C ARG A 77 16.88 1.31 -1.41
N ARG A 78 16.08 0.41 -2.00
CA ARG A 78 16.15 0.12 -3.45
C ARG A 78 15.73 1.33 -4.30
N LEU A 79 14.88 2.20 -3.77
CA LEU A 79 14.47 3.47 -4.38
C LEU A 79 15.41 4.65 -4.04
N GLY A 80 16.52 4.41 -3.33
CA GLY A 80 17.57 5.40 -3.09
C GLY A 80 17.52 6.16 -1.76
N GLU A 81 16.70 5.74 -0.79
CA GLU A 81 16.70 6.27 0.58
C GLU A 81 17.63 5.44 1.49
N PRO A 82 18.58 6.03 2.22
CA PRO A 82 19.50 5.27 3.07
C PRO A 82 18.79 4.57 4.23
N LEU A 83 19.30 3.39 4.57
CA LEU A 83 18.91 2.65 5.78
C LEU A 83 19.47 3.33 7.03
N LEU A 84 18.69 3.29 8.11
CA LEU A 84 19.16 3.54 9.47
C LEU A 84 19.69 2.23 10.10
N PRO A 85 20.46 2.32 11.20
CA PRO A 85 20.91 1.14 11.93
C PRO A 85 19.74 0.22 12.29
N ASN A 86 19.95 -1.09 12.13
CA ASN A 86 18.98 -2.15 12.43
C ASN A 86 17.73 -2.17 11.53
N GLU A 87 17.69 -1.37 10.46
CA GLU A 87 16.67 -1.51 9.40
C GLU A 87 17.06 -2.60 8.39
N SER A 88 16.07 -3.30 7.83
CA SER A 88 16.26 -4.34 6.80
C SER A 88 17.25 -5.43 7.25
N VAL A 89 17.03 -6.02 8.44
CA VAL A 89 17.88 -7.09 8.97
C VAL A 89 17.59 -8.47 8.35
N ASP A 90 16.49 -8.60 7.61
CA ASP A 90 16.12 -9.83 6.92
C ASP A 90 16.97 -10.01 5.65
N MET A 91 17.97 -10.89 5.75
CA MET A 91 18.88 -11.18 4.65
C MET A 91 18.20 -11.86 3.46
N ARG A 92 17.09 -12.60 3.67
CA ARG A 92 16.36 -13.24 2.57
C ARG A 92 15.67 -12.17 1.74
N LEU A 93 14.89 -11.30 2.39
CA LEU A 93 14.24 -10.16 1.74
C LEU A 93 15.24 -9.30 0.94
N ARG A 94 16.44 -9.08 1.48
CA ARG A 94 17.50 -8.31 0.79
C ARG A 94 18.04 -8.98 -0.46
N ALA A 95 18.04 -10.31 -0.50
CA ALA A 95 18.49 -11.10 -1.64
C ALA A 95 17.37 -11.36 -2.66
N SER A 96 16.10 -11.29 -2.25
CA SER A 96 14.96 -11.53 -3.14
C SER A 96 14.84 -10.44 -4.22
N GLU A 97 14.49 -10.85 -5.43
CA GLU A 97 14.27 -9.99 -6.59
C GLU A 97 13.00 -10.43 -7.34
N GLY A 98 12.49 -9.59 -8.24
CA GLY A 98 11.35 -9.91 -9.09
C GLY A 98 10.16 -10.50 -8.31
N ASP A 99 9.65 -11.64 -8.77
CA ASP A 99 8.48 -12.30 -8.20
C ASP A 99 8.68 -12.75 -6.74
N GLU A 100 9.88 -13.19 -6.36
CA GLU A 100 10.16 -13.62 -4.98
C GLU A 100 10.00 -12.45 -4.01
N LEU A 101 10.49 -11.26 -4.39
CA LEU A 101 10.29 -10.05 -3.62
C LEU A 101 8.81 -9.71 -3.51
N ARG A 102 8.07 -9.79 -4.63
CA ARG A 102 6.64 -9.46 -4.67
C ARG A 102 5.83 -10.40 -3.77
N ASP A 103 6.10 -11.69 -3.82
CA ASP A 103 5.43 -12.68 -2.98
C ASP A 103 5.70 -12.46 -1.49
N HIS A 104 6.96 -12.23 -1.12
CA HIS A 104 7.33 -11.95 0.27
C HIS A 104 6.61 -10.71 0.80
N VAL A 105 6.64 -9.61 0.04
CA VAL A 105 5.95 -8.36 0.41
C VAL A 105 4.44 -8.55 0.46
N GLY A 106 3.86 -9.26 -0.52
CA GLY A 106 2.44 -9.56 -0.58
C GLY A 106 1.96 -10.40 0.60
N ILE A 107 2.71 -11.43 0.99
CA ILE A 107 2.44 -12.23 2.20
C ILE A 107 2.47 -11.34 3.44
N CYS A 108 3.48 -10.47 3.56
CA CYS A 108 3.60 -9.60 4.71
C CYS A 108 2.42 -8.63 4.82
N LEU A 109 2.06 -7.96 3.74
CA LEU A 109 0.94 -7.01 3.70
C LEU A 109 -0.41 -7.68 3.99
N ALA A 110 -0.63 -8.90 3.49
CA ALA A 110 -1.85 -9.66 3.73
C ALA A 110 -2.04 -10.08 5.20
N ASN A 111 -0.96 -10.14 5.99
CA ASN A 111 -0.98 -10.61 7.37
C ASN A 111 -0.69 -9.50 8.41
N VAL A 112 -0.68 -8.23 8.00
CA VAL A 112 -0.49 -7.12 8.96
C VAL A 112 -1.67 -7.03 9.92
N GLY A 113 -1.38 -6.99 11.22
CA GLY A 113 -2.37 -6.80 12.30
C GLY A 113 -2.84 -5.35 12.43
N ARG A 114 -3.54 -4.82 11.41
CA ARG A 114 -3.92 -3.40 11.31
C ARG A 114 -4.75 -2.91 12.51
N VAL A 115 -5.74 -3.69 12.96
CA VAL A 115 -6.67 -3.28 14.02
C VAL A 115 -5.96 -3.00 15.34
N ARG A 116 -5.07 -3.91 15.75
CA ARG A 116 -4.31 -3.76 16.98
C ARG A 116 -3.38 -2.55 16.91
N LEU A 117 -2.61 -2.43 15.82
CA LEU A 117 -1.67 -1.33 15.67
C LEU A 117 -2.39 0.04 15.61
N MET A 118 -3.55 0.14 14.96
CA MET A 118 -4.34 1.38 14.92
C MET A 118 -4.83 1.83 16.30
N ARG A 119 -5.05 0.91 17.24
CA ARG A 119 -5.41 1.22 18.62
C ARG A 119 -4.23 1.81 19.38
N ASP A 120 -3.05 1.25 19.17
CA ASP A 120 -1.85 1.52 19.95
C ASP A 120 -1.07 2.76 19.41
N VAL A 121 -1.28 3.14 18.13
CA VAL A 121 -0.70 4.34 17.52
C VAL A 121 -1.44 5.63 17.95
N PRO A 122 -0.71 6.73 18.27
CA PRO A 122 -1.31 8.03 18.57
C PRO A 122 -2.25 8.55 17.48
N ALA A 123 -3.27 9.31 17.87
CA ALA A 123 -4.35 9.74 16.96
C ALA A 123 -3.81 10.51 15.74
N GLU A 124 -2.82 11.36 15.93
CA GLU A 124 -2.14 12.16 14.92
C GLU A 124 -1.33 11.35 13.90
N LEU A 125 -1.06 10.08 14.18
CA LEU A 125 -0.36 9.15 13.28
C LEU A 125 -1.29 8.09 12.67
N ARG A 126 -2.58 8.05 13.04
CA ARG A 126 -3.51 7.03 12.55
C ARG A 126 -3.76 7.14 11.05
N ASP A 127 -3.91 8.36 10.51
CA ASP A 127 -4.10 8.54 9.08
C ASP A 127 -2.80 8.22 8.30
N VAL A 128 -1.63 8.51 8.87
CA VAL A 128 -0.32 8.11 8.32
C VAL A 128 -0.21 6.58 8.26
N LEU A 129 -0.57 5.89 9.33
CA LEU A 129 -0.59 4.43 9.38
C LEU A 129 -1.60 3.84 8.39
N HIS A 130 -2.79 4.44 8.31
CA HIS A 130 -3.85 4.02 7.41
C HIS A 130 -3.42 4.12 5.94
N LEU A 131 -2.77 5.23 5.58
CA LEU A 131 -2.21 5.43 4.24
C LEU A 131 -1.06 4.46 3.96
N LEU A 132 -0.11 4.33 4.88
CA LEU A 132 1.06 3.44 4.69
C LEU A 132 0.64 1.98 4.49
N LEU A 133 -0.32 1.52 5.28
CA LEU A 133 -0.87 0.16 5.21
C LEU A 133 -2.15 0.09 4.38
N HIS A 134 -2.37 1.03 3.47
CA HIS A 134 -3.57 1.02 2.66
C HIS A 134 -3.65 -0.27 1.83
N GLU A 135 -4.87 -0.65 1.44
CA GLU A 135 -5.05 -1.85 0.64
C GLU A 135 -4.39 -1.67 -0.73
N PRO A 136 -3.60 -2.63 -1.23
CA PRO A 136 -2.94 -2.52 -2.54
C PRO A 136 -3.89 -2.13 -3.67
N ALA A 137 -5.08 -2.73 -3.71
CA ALA A 137 -6.12 -2.41 -4.70
C ALA A 137 -6.78 -1.02 -4.53
N ASN A 138 -6.46 -0.30 -3.46
CA ASN A 138 -6.90 1.07 -3.19
C ASN A 138 -5.76 2.09 -3.28
N GLY A 139 -4.55 1.63 -3.61
CA GLY A 139 -3.36 2.47 -3.72
C GLY A 139 -2.55 2.49 -2.44
N SER A 140 -1.89 1.37 -2.14
CA SER A 140 -0.90 1.29 -1.07
C SER A 140 0.43 1.92 -1.52
N PRO A 141 1.00 2.90 -0.79
CA PRO A 141 2.34 3.43 -1.08
C PRO A 141 3.43 2.34 -1.04
N ILE A 142 3.24 1.29 -0.22
CA ILE A 142 4.16 0.15 -0.18
C ILE A 142 4.07 -0.66 -1.49
N ALA A 143 2.86 -0.92 -1.98
CA ALA A 143 2.68 -1.61 -3.25
C ALA A 143 3.19 -0.77 -4.44
N MET A 144 2.94 0.54 -4.44
CA MET A 144 3.50 1.46 -5.45
C MET A 144 5.03 1.42 -5.46
N ALA A 145 5.67 1.45 -4.29
CA ALA A 145 7.12 1.37 -4.18
C ALA A 145 7.65 0.03 -4.71
N LEU A 146 6.97 -1.08 -4.38
CA LEU A 146 7.31 -2.40 -4.90
C LEU A 146 7.17 -2.46 -6.43
N ASP A 147 6.08 -1.95 -7.00
CA ASP A 147 5.83 -1.97 -8.45
C ASP A 147 6.90 -1.19 -9.25
N ARG A 148 7.57 -0.20 -8.64
CA ARG A 148 8.70 0.52 -9.26
C ARG A 148 10.00 -0.28 -9.27
N ILE A 149 10.19 -1.14 -8.27
CA ILE A 149 11.40 -1.96 -8.11
C ILE A 149 11.26 -3.27 -8.90
N ALA A 150 10.10 -3.90 -8.78
CA ALA A 150 9.76 -5.19 -9.36
C ALA A 150 8.35 -5.09 -9.95
N PRO A 151 8.20 -4.51 -11.16
CA PRO A 151 6.89 -4.40 -11.81
C PRO A 151 6.25 -5.79 -11.99
N PRO A 152 4.94 -5.94 -11.77
CA PRO A 152 4.28 -7.21 -11.99
C PRO A 152 4.26 -7.55 -13.48
N ALA A 153 4.48 -8.81 -13.82
CA ALA A 153 4.12 -9.32 -15.14
C ALA A 153 2.59 -9.24 -15.34
N PRO A 154 2.09 -9.06 -16.57
CA PRO A 154 0.65 -9.01 -16.85
C PRO A 154 -0.12 -10.21 -16.29
N ASP A 155 0.49 -11.39 -16.33
CA ASP A 155 -0.03 -12.68 -15.87
C ASP A 155 0.54 -13.13 -14.51
N ALA A 156 1.27 -12.26 -13.80
CA ALA A 156 1.86 -12.59 -12.49
C ALA A 156 0.76 -13.04 -11.52
N ASP A 157 0.94 -14.22 -10.91
CA ASP A 157 -0.01 -14.77 -9.93
C ASP A 157 0.35 -14.43 -8.47
N ASP A 158 1.17 -13.39 -8.28
CA ASP A 158 1.51 -12.90 -6.95
C ASP A 158 0.26 -12.37 -6.22
N ARG A 159 0.31 -12.39 -4.88
CA ARG A 159 -0.85 -12.04 -4.03
C ARG A 159 -1.37 -10.62 -4.27
N LEU A 160 -0.49 -9.67 -4.59
CA LEU A 160 -0.86 -8.27 -4.81
C LEU A 160 -1.54 -8.12 -6.16
N ALA A 161 -0.92 -8.63 -7.23
CA ALA A 161 -1.48 -8.55 -8.58
C ALA A 161 -2.83 -9.25 -8.67
N ARG A 162 -2.98 -10.42 -8.04
CA ARG A 162 -4.27 -11.15 -7.98
C ARG A 162 -5.36 -10.32 -7.30
N GLY A 163 -5.05 -9.72 -6.15
CA GLY A 163 -5.99 -8.88 -5.42
C GLY A 163 -6.37 -7.62 -6.20
N ILE A 164 -5.41 -6.98 -6.87
CA ILE A 164 -5.66 -5.80 -7.70
C ILE A 164 -6.55 -6.16 -8.89
N ARG A 165 -6.25 -7.24 -9.64
CA ARG A 165 -7.08 -7.70 -10.76
C ARG A 165 -8.50 -8.03 -10.32
N GLU A 166 -8.67 -8.76 -9.22
CA GLU A 166 -9.98 -9.12 -8.70
C GLU A 166 -10.82 -7.88 -8.37
N ILE A 167 -10.23 -6.91 -7.65
CA ILE A 167 -10.93 -5.69 -7.28
C ILE A 167 -11.19 -4.79 -8.50
N SER A 168 -10.25 -4.70 -9.43
CA SER A 168 -10.42 -3.96 -10.69
C SER A 168 -11.63 -4.48 -11.48
N ARG A 169 -11.69 -5.80 -11.68
CA ARG A 169 -12.82 -6.48 -12.33
C ARG A 169 -14.14 -6.20 -11.61
N ARG A 170 -14.17 -6.30 -10.28
CA ARG A 170 -15.37 -6.02 -9.47
C ARG A 170 -15.83 -4.57 -9.56
N ARG A 171 -14.92 -3.64 -9.86
CA ARG A 171 -15.23 -2.22 -10.09
C ARG A 171 -15.60 -1.90 -11.54
N GLY A 172 -15.54 -2.86 -12.45
CA GLY A 172 -15.81 -2.66 -13.88
C GLY A 172 -14.66 -2.01 -14.65
N HIS A 173 -13.46 -1.98 -14.08
CA HIS A 173 -12.23 -1.54 -14.75
C HIS A 173 -11.55 -2.71 -15.46
N ASP A 174 -10.63 -2.40 -16.38
CA ASP A 174 -9.78 -3.40 -17.02
C ASP A 174 -8.94 -4.17 -15.97
N GLU A 175 -8.70 -5.45 -16.21
CA GLU A 175 -7.86 -6.25 -15.32
C GLU A 175 -6.40 -5.80 -15.42
N VAL A 176 -5.91 -5.15 -14.36
CA VAL A 176 -4.54 -4.65 -14.25
C VAL A 176 -3.83 -5.29 -13.06
N SER A 177 -2.53 -5.54 -13.20
CA SER A 177 -1.70 -6.20 -12.18
C SER A 177 -1.01 -5.21 -11.22
N ALA A 178 -1.06 -3.91 -11.54
CA ALA A 178 -0.53 -2.83 -10.73
C ALA A 178 -1.60 -1.75 -10.56
N TRP A 179 -1.57 -1.06 -9.42
CA TRP A 179 -2.52 0.00 -9.15
C TRP A 179 -2.12 1.30 -9.87
N HIS A 180 -3.12 2.05 -10.37
CA HIS A 180 -2.94 3.40 -10.89
C HIS A 180 -4.16 4.29 -10.55
N PRO A 181 -4.04 5.63 -10.60
CA PRO A 181 -5.12 6.56 -10.20
C PRO A 181 -6.47 6.33 -10.91
N GLY A 182 -6.44 5.84 -12.15
CA GLY A 182 -7.66 5.49 -12.90
C GLY A 182 -8.57 4.47 -12.21
N LEU A 183 -8.04 3.66 -11.27
CA LEU A 183 -8.81 2.68 -10.51
C LEU A 183 -9.60 3.27 -9.33
N GLN A 184 -9.47 4.56 -9.03
CA GLN A 184 -10.19 5.22 -7.93
C GLN A 184 -11.58 5.74 -8.32
N GLY A 185 -11.82 5.97 -9.61
CA GLY A 185 -13.05 6.53 -10.14
C GLY A 185 -14.10 5.50 -10.54
N SER A 186 -15.25 5.99 -11.02
CA SER A 186 -16.19 5.16 -11.77
C SER A 186 -15.48 4.56 -12.99
N PRO A 187 -15.80 3.31 -13.36
CA PRO A 187 -15.26 2.73 -14.58
C PRO A 187 -15.58 3.64 -15.77
N PRO A 188 -14.68 3.77 -16.75
CA PRO A 188 -14.98 4.48 -17.97
C PRO A 188 -16.25 3.87 -18.59
N GLU A 189 -17.18 4.70 -19.07
CA GLU A 189 -18.36 4.18 -19.76
C GLU A 189 -17.90 3.27 -20.90
N PRO A 190 -18.49 2.07 -21.05
CA PRO A 190 -18.14 1.20 -22.15
C PRO A 190 -18.35 1.99 -23.44
N ALA A 191 -17.28 2.12 -24.24
CA ALA A 191 -17.36 2.76 -25.54
C ALA A 191 -18.58 2.19 -26.26
N SER A 192 -19.57 3.04 -26.53
CA SER A 192 -20.81 2.60 -27.15
C SER A 192 -20.44 1.78 -28.36
N ARG A 193 -20.99 0.56 -28.45
CA ARG A 193 -20.86 -0.24 -29.67
C ARG A 193 -21.31 0.66 -30.81
N ALA A 194 -20.36 1.11 -31.63
CA ALA A 194 -20.69 1.78 -32.87
C ALA A 194 -21.70 0.88 -33.58
N PRO A 195 -22.86 1.40 -34.03
CA PRO A 195 -23.75 0.60 -34.85
C PRO A 195 -22.94 0.18 -36.08
N GLY A 196 -22.65 -1.11 -36.17
CA GLY A 196 -22.03 -1.69 -37.35
C GLY A 196 -22.92 -1.43 -38.58
N PRO A 197 -22.31 -1.26 -39.77
CA PRO A 197 -23.04 -1.00 -41.01
C PRO A 197 -24.04 -2.10 -41.37
#